data_AF-A0A845BFT0-F1
#
_entry.id   AF-A0A845BFT0-F1
#
_cell.length_a   1.000
_cell.length_b   1.000
_cell.length_c   1.000
_cell.angle_alpha   90.00
_cell.angle_beta   90.00
_cell.angle_gamma   90.00
#
_symmetry.space_group_name_H-M   'P 1'
#
loop_
_entity.id
_entity.type
_entity.pdbx_description
1 polymer ?
#
loop_
_entity_poly.entity_id
_entity_poly.type
_entity_poly.pdbx_seq_one_letter_code
_entity_poly.pdbx_strand_id
1 'polypeptide(L)'
;MAINWSILVPVSNGIAIPTYGNYGGPSYSNGEVLTGPGQPANYSAPPVDALDVLFRFHDIAYDSPSGEVRAEADLALVQGIEELPRASLTPEGSLYAGGAILFGLALATEINGHPELLNPLEAFIATSTALQDIHYGLTHLEPDDQAALQTWLASTGSGAADLL
;
A
#
# COMPACT_ATOMS: atom_id res chain seq x y z
N MET A 1 4.93 1.42 15.75
CA MET A 1 5.52 2.13 14.62
C MET A 1 5.57 1.18 13.45
N ALA A 2 4.66 1.37 12.52
CA ALA A 2 4.56 0.50 11.37
C ALA A 2 4.68 1.27 10.05
N ILE A 3 4.30 2.55 9.98
CA ILE A 3 4.67 3.42 8.85
C ILE A 3 6.07 3.99 9.08
N ASN A 4 6.94 3.81 8.09
CA ASN A 4 8.26 4.38 8.04
C ASN A 4 8.23 5.74 7.31
N TRP A 5 7.88 6.81 8.04
CA TRP A 5 7.80 8.17 7.50
C TRP A 5 9.13 8.75 6.96
N SER A 6 10.26 8.12 7.30
CA SER A 6 11.60 8.52 6.85
C SER A 6 12.10 7.79 5.60
N ILE A 7 11.49 6.66 5.26
CA ILE A 7 11.82 5.89 4.05
C ILE A 7 10.70 6.15 3.05
N LEU A 8 10.94 7.14 2.19
CA LEU A 8 10.01 7.56 1.15
C LEU A 8 10.46 7.02 -0.20
N VAL A 9 9.58 6.34 -0.93
CA VAL A 9 9.88 5.84 -2.27
C VAL A 9 9.22 6.71 -3.33
N PRO A 10 9.99 7.33 -4.24
CA PRO A 10 9.44 8.14 -5.31
C PRO A 10 8.67 7.27 -6.31
N VAL A 11 7.48 7.71 -6.69
CA VAL A 11 6.68 7.16 -7.78
C VAL A 11 6.64 8.14 -8.97
N SER A 12 6.16 7.70 -10.13
CA SER A 12 6.32 8.35 -11.44
C SER A 12 5.74 9.77 -11.59
N ASN A 13 4.98 10.26 -10.60
CA ASN A 13 4.36 11.59 -10.57
C ASN A 13 5.05 12.56 -9.60
N GLY A 14 6.25 12.24 -9.10
CA GLY A 14 6.99 13.11 -8.17
C GLY A 14 6.49 13.06 -6.73
N ILE A 15 5.47 12.25 -6.43
CA ILE A 15 5.05 11.93 -5.07
C ILE A 15 6.01 10.86 -4.52
N ALA A 16 6.45 11.03 -3.27
CA ALA A 16 7.20 10.00 -2.57
C ALA A 16 6.30 9.36 -1.51
N ILE A 17 6.11 8.05 -1.55
CA ILE A 17 5.18 7.32 -0.68
C ILE A 17 5.96 6.74 0.51
N PRO A 18 5.52 6.91 1.77
CA PRO A 18 6.16 6.25 2.90
C PRO A 18 6.00 4.73 2.81
N THR A 19 6.92 4.00 3.44
CA THR A 19 6.88 2.53 3.47
C THR A 19 6.21 2.04 4.76
N TYR A 20 5.87 0.76 4.81
CA TYR A 20 5.26 0.10 5.95
C TYR A 20 5.98 -1.20 6.26
N GLY A 21 6.29 -1.43 7.55
CA GLY A 21 6.94 -2.66 7.98
C GLY A 21 8.23 -2.92 7.20
N ASN A 22 8.37 -4.14 6.70
CA ASN A 22 9.48 -4.55 5.84
C ASN A 22 9.08 -4.69 4.36
N TYR A 23 7.78 -4.72 4.03
CA TYR A 23 7.30 -5.09 2.69
C TYR A 23 6.27 -4.11 2.10
N GLY A 24 5.65 -3.26 2.89
CA GLY A 24 4.68 -2.31 2.35
C GLY A 24 5.34 -1.13 1.66
N GLY A 25 5.11 -0.98 0.36
CA GLY A 25 5.42 0.24 -0.37
C GLY A 25 5.86 -0.03 -1.81
N PRO A 26 5.71 0.96 -2.71
CA PRO A 26 6.19 0.83 -4.08
C PRO A 26 7.70 0.59 -4.08
N SER A 27 8.20 -0.38 -4.87
CA SER A 27 9.64 -0.68 -4.99
C SER A 27 10.35 -0.78 -3.64
N TYR A 28 9.70 -1.32 -2.62
CA TYR A 28 10.27 -1.51 -1.29
C TYR A 28 9.99 -2.93 -0.85
N SER A 29 11.04 -3.66 -0.45
CA SER A 29 10.89 -5.01 0.05
C SER A 29 12.04 -5.36 0.96
N ASN A 30 11.78 -6.19 1.98
CA ASN A 30 12.78 -6.63 2.94
C ASN A 30 13.56 -5.49 3.62
N GLY A 31 12.87 -4.39 3.90
CA GLY A 31 13.48 -3.22 4.54
C GLY A 31 14.29 -2.32 3.60
N GLU A 32 14.34 -2.62 2.30
CA GLU A 32 15.22 -1.97 1.32
C GLU A 32 14.42 -1.38 0.16
N VAL A 33 14.82 -0.19 -0.29
CA VAL A 33 14.30 0.40 -1.52
C VAL A 33 15.00 -0.25 -2.71
N LEU A 34 14.21 -0.85 -3.59
CA LEU A 34 14.67 -1.48 -4.81
C LEU A 34 15.00 -0.43 -5.87
N THR A 35 16.09 -0.66 -6.60
CA THR A 35 16.68 0.32 -7.53
C THR A 35 16.17 0.22 -8.96
N GLY A 36 15.35 -0.79 -9.28
CA GLY A 36 14.74 -0.91 -10.59
C GLY A 36 13.84 -2.13 -10.75
N PRO A 37 13.00 -2.15 -11.80
CA PRO A 37 12.14 -3.28 -12.11
C PRO A 37 12.99 -4.53 -12.42
N GLY A 38 12.65 -5.65 -11.77
CA GLY A 38 13.34 -6.94 -11.97
C GLY A 38 14.62 -7.12 -11.16
N GLN A 39 14.94 -6.22 -10.23
CA GLN A 39 15.93 -6.51 -9.18
C GLN A 39 15.40 -7.70 -8.35
N PRO A 40 16.16 -8.79 -8.19
CA PRO A 40 15.75 -9.89 -7.32
C PRO A 40 15.59 -9.35 -5.89
N ALA A 41 14.37 -9.42 -5.35
CA ALA A 41 14.15 -9.07 -3.96
C ALA A 41 14.58 -10.23 -3.05
N ASN A 42 15.16 -9.89 -1.90
CA ASN A 42 15.33 -10.82 -0.80
C ASN A 42 14.02 -10.83 -0.01
N TYR A 43 13.55 -11.98 0.47
CA TYR A 43 12.30 -12.08 1.26
C TYR A 43 12.56 -12.72 2.62
N SER A 44 13.72 -12.49 3.23
CA SER A 44 14.14 -13.15 4.47
C SER A 44 13.81 -12.39 5.75
N ALA A 45 13.57 -11.07 5.67
CA ALA A 45 13.11 -10.28 6.79
C ALA A 45 11.77 -10.84 7.32
N PRO A 46 11.61 -11.01 8.64
CA PRO A 46 10.32 -11.40 9.18
C PRO A 46 9.33 -10.23 8.98
N PRO A 47 8.11 -10.48 8.49
CA PRO A 47 7.06 -9.47 8.50
C PRO A 47 6.80 -8.96 9.92
N VAL A 48 6.54 -7.67 10.08
CA VAL A 48 6.34 -7.04 11.40
C VAL A 48 4.97 -7.36 12.00
N ASP A 49 3.96 -7.58 11.16
CA ASP A 49 2.59 -7.93 11.53
C ASP A 49 1.86 -8.64 10.38
N ALA A 50 0.55 -8.89 10.56
CA ALA A 50 -0.28 -9.58 9.57
C ALA A 50 -0.48 -8.77 8.28
N LEU A 51 -0.46 -7.44 8.33
CA LEU A 51 -0.55 -6.60 7.14
C LEU A 51 0.75 -6.70 6.32
N ASP A 52 1.89 -6.67 6.99
CA ASP A 52 3.22 -6.84 6.37
C ASP A 52 3.40 -8.24 5.75
N VAL A 53 2.71 -9.26 6.29
CA VAL A 53 2.66 -10.60 5.67
C VAL A 53 1.98 -10.53 4.30
N LEU A 54 0.88 -9.79 4.16
CA LEU A 54 0.16 -9.65 2.90
C LEU A 54 1.02 -8.91 1.86
N PHE A 55 1.71 -7.85 2.27
CA PHE A 55 2.65 -7.16 1.39
C PHE A 55 3.78 -8.06 0.92
N ARG A 56 4.34 -8.91 1.80
CA ARG A 56 5.36 -9.88 1.39
C ARG A 56 4.84 -10.85 0.32
N PHE A 57 3.61 -11.34 0.45
CA PHE A 57 3.03 -12.22 -0.57
C PHE A 57 2.79 -11.49 -1.89
N HIS A 58 2.35 -10.23 -1.83
CA HIS A 58 2.20 -9.36 -3.00
C HIS A 58 3.53 -9.16 -3.72
N ASP A 59 4.60 -8.80 -3.01
CA ASP A 59 5.93 -8.63 -3.60
C ASP A 59 6.43 -9.89 -4.31
N ILE A 60 6.30 -11.06 -3.67
CA ILE A 60 6.71 -12.34 -4.26
C ILE A 60 5.96 -12.62 -5.57
N ALA A 61 4.66 -12.32 -5.62
CA ALA A 61 3.89 -12.51 -6.84
C ALA A 61 4.31 -11.52 -7.94
N TYR A 62 4.76 -10.32 -7.57
CA TYR A 62 5.23 -9.27 -8.48
C TYR A 62 6.56 -9.58 -9.18
N ASP A 63 7.32 -10.58 -8.70
CA ASP A 63 8.45 -11.16 -9.43
C ASP A 63 8.03 -11.80 -10.77
N SER A 64 6.76 -12.18 -10.90
CA SER A 64 6.21 -12.65 -12.17
C SER A 64 6.26 -11.55 -13.22
N PRO A 65 6.68 -11.83 -14.46
CA PRO A 65 6.58 -10.88 -15.56
C PRO A 65 5.15 -10.78 -16.14
N SER A 66 4.23 -11.64 -15.71
CA SER A 66 2.84 -11.65 -16.21
C SER A 66 2.01 -10.55 -15.56
N GLY A 67 1.38 -9.69 -16.38
CA GLY A 67 0.43 -8.69 -15.92
C GLY A 67 -0.78 -9.31 -15.22
N GLU A 68 -1.26 -10.46 -15.69
CA GLU A 68 -2.38 -11.19 -15.09
C GLU A 68 -2.06 -11.63 -13.67
N VAL A 69 -0.89 -12.24 -13.46
CA VAL A 69 -0.43 -12.67 -12.12
C VAL A 69 -0.29 -11.49 -11.17
N ARG A 70 0.15 -10.33 -11.67
CA ARG A 70 0.27 -9.09 -10.88
C ARG A 70 -1.10 -8.52 -10.51
N ALA A 71 -2.05 -8.53 -11.45
CA ALA A 71 -3.42 -8.11 -11.16
C ALA A 71 -4.11 -9.04 -10.16
N GLU A 72 -3.93 -10.36 -10.27
CA GLU A 72 -4.40 -11.32 -9.28
C GLU A 72 -3.78 -11.05 -7.90
N ALA A 73 -2.48 -10.72 -7.86
CA ALA A 73 -1.79 -10.37 -6.62
C ALA A 73 -2.33 -9.08 -5.99
N ASP A 74 -2.61 -8.06 -6.80
CA ASP A 74 -3.22 -6.81 -6.33
C ASP A 74 -4.58 -7.06 -5.67
N LEU A 75 -5.42 -7.88 -6.30
CA LEU A 75 -6.73 -8.25 -5.75
C LEU A 75 -6.61 -9.16 -4.52
N ALA A 76 -5.65 -10.07 -4.50
CA ALA A 76 -5.37 -10.91 -3.34
C ALA A 76 -4.89 -10.07 -2.14
N LEU A 77 -4.10 -9.02 -2.38
CA LEU A 77 -3.73 -8.05 -1.34
C LEU A 77 -4.97 -7.30 -0.82
N VAL A 78 -5.81 -6.77 -1.72
CA VAL A 78 -7.06 -6.09 -1.35
C VAL A 78 -7.93 -6.99 -0.46
N GLN A 79 -8.24 -8.20 -0.93
CA GLN A 79 -9.08 -9.16 -0.21
C GLN A 79 -8.44 -9.59 1.12
N GLY A 80 -7.13 -9.83 1.13
CA GLY A 80 -6.41 -10.17 2.34
C GLY A 80 -6.51 -9.07 3.41
N ILE A 81 -6.43 -7.80 3.00
CA ILE A 81 -6.60 -6.67 3.92
C ILE A 81 -8.04 -6.60 4.44
N GLU A 82 -9.05 -6.82 3.60
CA GLU A 82 -10.46 -6.85 4.01
C GLU A 82 -10.77 -7.95 5.04
N GLU A 83 -10.03 -9.06 4.98
CA GLU A 83 -10.17 -10.20 5.89
C GLU A 83 -9.41 -10.02 7.22
N LEU A 84 -8.52 -9.02 7.33
CA LEU A 84 -7.83 -8.75 8.59
C LEU A 84 -8.82 -8.31 9.67
N PRO A 85 -8.76 -8.89 10.89
CA PRO A 85 -9.53 -8.38 12.00
C PRO A 85 -9.15 -6.92 12.27
N ARG A 86 -10.11 -5.99 12.24
CA ARG A 86 -9.80 -4.56 12.48
C ARG A 86 -9.02 -4.31 13.77
N ALA A 87 -9.30 -5.09 14.82
CA ALA A 87 -8.60 -5.00 16.10
C ALA A 87 -7.11 -5.43 16.04
N SER A 88 -6.65 -6.04 14.94
CA SER A 88 -5.24 -6.37 14.74
C SER A 88 -4.44 -5.26 14.05
N LEU A 89 -5.10 -4.24 13.50
CA LEU A 89 -4.43 -3.10 12.89
C LEU A 89 -4.24 -1.98 13.91
N THR A 90 -3.03 -1.42 13.95
CA THR A 90 -2.79 -0.14 14.62
C THR A 90 -3.43 0.99 13.81
N PRO A 91 -3.62 2.21 14.38
CA PRO A 91 -4.09 3.35 13.60
C PRO A 91 -3.22 3.65 12.37
N GLU A 92 -1.89 3.54 12.50
CA GLU A 92 -0.96 3.61 11.35
C GLU A 92 -1.25 2.51 10.32
N GLY A 93 -1.39 1.26 10.78
CA GLY A 93 -1.71 0.10 9.94
C GLY A 93 -3.02 0.26 9.17
N SER A 94 -4.08 0.73 9.82
CA SER A 94 -5.34 1.03 9.14
C SER A 94 -5.19 2.14 8.10
N LEU A 95 -4.48 3.23 8.41
CA LEU A 95 -4.26 4.29 7.44
C LEU A 95 -3.54 3.76 6.19
N TYR A 96 -2.48 2.98 6.40
CA TYR A 96 -1.70 2.41 5.30
C TYR A 96 -2.48 1.36 4.51
N ALA A 97 -3.19 0.47 5.20
CA ALA A 97 -4.07 -0.55 4.61
C ALA A 97 -5.12 0.06 3.68
N GLY A 98 -5.82 1.11 4.13
CA GLY A 98 -6.83 1.75 3.30
C GLY A 98 -6.22 2.41 2.05
N GLY A 99 -5.04 3.02 2.15
CA GLY A 99 -4.29 3.49 0.99
C GLY A 99 -3.92 2.35 0.04
N ALA A 100 -3.38 1.25 0.58
CA ALA A 100 -2.98 0.07 -0.18
C ALA A 100 -4.15 -0.58 -0.94
N ILE A 101 -5.35 -0.62 -0.34
CA ILE A 101 -6.55 -1.10 -1.05
C ILE A 101 -6.82 -0.23 -2.29
N LEU A 102 -6.87 1.10 -2.15
CA LEU A 102 -7.16 1.98 -3.28
C LEU A 102 -6.11 1.88 -4.39
N PHE A 103 -4.83 1.78 -4.01
CA PHE A 103 -3.74 1.57 -4.96
C PHE A 103 -3.84 0.18 -5.62
N GLY A 104 -4.10 -0.89 -4.87
CA GLY A 104 -4.25 -2.24 -5.41
C GLY A 104 -5.37 -2.32 -6.44
N LEU A 105 -6.53 -1.70 -6.17
CA LEU A 105 -7.63 -1.62 -7.14
C LEU A 105 -7.18 -0.93 -8.44
N ALA A 106 -6.51 0.23 -8.35
CA ALA A 106 -6.03 0.95 -9.52
C ALA A 106 -4.92 0.20 -10.27
N LEU A 107 -4.03 -0.50 -9.56
CA LEU A 107 -3.00 -1.33 -10.16
C LEU A 107 -3.61 -2.48 -10.95
N ALA A 108 -4.59 -3.19 -10.37
CA ALA A 108 -5.28 -4.30 -11.04
C ALA A 108 -5.99 -3.85 -12.31
N THR A 109 -6.74 -2.74 -12.26
CA THR A 109 -7.61 -2.32 -13.37
C THR A 109 -6.90 -1.46 -14.42
N GLU A 110 -6.02 -0.55 -14.02
CA GLU A 110 -5.46 0.46 -14.93
C GLU A 110 -4.02 0.14 -15.37
N ILE A 111 -3.19 -0.38 -14.47
CA ILE A 111 -1.76 -0.58 -14.74
C ILE A 111 -1.49 -1.99 -15.27
N ASN A 112 -1.98 -3.01 -14.58
CA ASN A 112 -1.91 -4.39 -15.02
C ASN A 112 -3.02 -4.71 -16.03
N GLY A 113 -4.09 -3.91 -16.08
CA GLY A 113 -5.03 -3.87 -17.21
C GLY A 113 -6.05 -4.99 -17.23
N HIS A 114 -6.45 -5.49 -16.06
CA HIS A 114 -7.37 -6.63 -15.89
C HIS A 114 -8.65 -6.27 -15.13
N PRO A 115 -9.46 -5.29 -15.59
CA PRO A 115 -10.70 -4.90 -14.93
C PRO A 115 -11.74 -6.02 -14.88
N GLU A 116 -11.66 -7.01 -15.76
CA GLU A 116 -12.55 -8.18 -15.77
C GLU A 116 -12.42 -9.07 -14.53
N LEU A 117 -11.32 -8.96 -13.78
CA LEU A 117 -11.10 -9.71 -12.54
C LEU A 117 -11.83 -9.11 -11.34
N LEU A 118 -12.32 -7.87 -11.45
CA LEU A 118 -12.97 -7.16 -10.36
C LEU A 118 -14.42 -6.85 -10.70
N ASN A 119 -15.36 -7.45 -9.97
CA ASN A 119 -16.76 -7.12 -10.17
C ASN A 119 -17.17 -5.82 -9.43
N PRO A 120 -18.24 -5.13 -9.85
CA PRO A 120 -18.62 -3.84 -9.26
C PRO A 120 -18.97 -3.90 -7.77
N LEU A 121 -19.46 -5.05 -7.27
CA LEU A 121 -19.77 -5.21 -5.84
C LEU A 121 -18.49 -5.34 -5.02
N GLU A 122 -17.52 -6.12 -5.48
CA GLU A 122 -16.19 -6.22 -4.85
C GLU A 122 -15.50 -4.86 -4.82
N ALA A 123 -15.50 -4.12 -5.94
CA ALA A 123 -14.93 -2.77 -6.00
C ALA A 123 -15.57 -1.82 -4.96
N PHE A 124 -16.90 -1.91 -4.79
CA PHE A 124 -17.62 -1.10 -3.80
C PHE A 124 -17.26 -1.48 -2.36
N ILE A 125 -17.18 -2.78 -2.05
CA ILE A 125 -16.80 -3.27 -0.72
C ILE A 125 -15.37 -2.82 -0.39
N ALA A 126 -14.42 -3.06 -1.30
CA ALA A 126 -13.03 -2.67 -1.13
C ALA A 126 -12.86 -1.17 -0.93
N THR A 127 -13.51 -0.36 -1.77
CA THR A 127 -13.51 1.11 -1.61
C THR A 127 -14.10 1.54 -0.26
N SER A 128 -15.19 0.90 0.17
CA SER A 128 -15.83 1.22 1.46
C SER A 128 -14.93 0.84 2.65
N THR A 129 -14.26 -0.30 2.59
CA THR A 129 -13.27 -0.74 3.58
C THR A 129 -12.11 0.25 3.65
N ALA A 130 -11.54 0.61 2.49
CA ALA A 130 -10.45 1.56 2.40
C ALA A 130 -10.78 2.91 3.06
N LEU A 131 -11.96 3.47 2.76
CA LEU A 131 -12.40 4.73 3.34
C LEU A 131 -12.60 4.64 4.86
N GLN A 132 -13.09 3.50 5.37
CA GLN A 132 -13.24 3.28 6.80
C GLN A 132 -11.88 3.18 7.51
N ASP A 133 -10.92 2.48 6.92
CA ASP A 133 -9.58 2.31 7.49
C ASP A 133 -8.78 3.62 7.47
N ILE A 134 -8.86 4.38 6.36
CA ILE A 134 -8.31 5.74 6.28
C ILE A 134 -8.94 6.63 7.36
N HIS A 135 -10.27 6.64 7.47
CA HIS A 135 -10.95 7.47 8.48
C HIS A 135 -10.54 7.09 9.90
N TYR A 136 -10.49 5.79 10.21
CA TYR A 136 -10.06 5.30 11.52
C TYR A 136 -8.62 5.73 11.82
N GLY A 137 -7.69 5.50 10.89
CA GLY A 137 -6.30 5.89 11.03
C GLY A 137 -6.17 7.39 11.30
N LEU A 138 -6.74 8.24 10.42
CA LEU A 138 -6.68 9.69 10.55
C LEU A 138 -7.24 10.24 11.88
N THR A 139 -8.20 9.53 12.50
CA THR A 139 -8.83 9.97 13.75
C THR A 139 -8.16 9.42 15.01
N HIS A 140 -7.26 8.44 14.88
CA HIS A 140 -6.66 7.72 16.01
C HIS A 140 -5.12 7.68 15.98
N LEU A 141 -4.46 8.28 14.99
CA LEU A 141 -3.00 8.41 14.97
C LEU A 141 -2.46 9.05 16.25
N GLU A 142 -1.29 8.61 16.70
CA GLU A 142 -0.58 9.28 17.78
C GLU A 142 -0.06 10.66 17.33
N PRO A 143 0.20 11.61 18.25
CA PRO A 143 0.61 12.97 17.88
C PRO A 143 1.83 13.04 16.96
N ASP A 144 2.82 12.16 17.17
CA ASP A 144 4.04 12.14 16.37
C ASP A 144 3.76 11.67 14.93
N ASP A 145 2.90 10.65 14.76
CA ASP A 145 2.47 10.18 13.45
C ASP A 145 1.58 11.19 12.73
N GLN A 146 0.73 11.92 13.46
CA GLN A 146 -0.05 13.02 12.89
C GLN A 146 0.87 14.13 12.34
N ALA A 147 1.91 14.49 13.09
CA ALA A 147 2.89 15.50 12.65
C ALA A 147 3.69 15.02 11.42
N ALA A 148 4.05 13.74 11.39
CA ALA A 148 4.74 13.12 10.26
C ALA A 148 3.83 13.10 9.01
N LEU A 149 2.57 12.69 9.14
CA LEU A 149 1.58 12.72 8.07
C LEU A 149 1.38 14.14 7.52
N GLN A 150 1.23 15.15 8.39
CA GLN A 150 1.08 16.55 7.96
C GLN A 150 2.31 17.05 7.20
N THR A 151 3.51 16.68 7.66
CA THR A 151 4.77 17.02 6.99
C THR A 151 4.83 16.37 5.59
N TRP A 152 4.48 15.09 5.51
CA TRP A 152 4.43 14.37 4.24
C TRP A 152 3.40 14.97 3.27
N LEU A 153 2.18 15.27 3.74
CA LEU A 153 1.14 15.94 2.94
C LEU A 153 1.61 17.31 2.45
N ALA A 154 2.28 18.10 3.29
CA ALA A 154 2.81 19.41 2.89
C ALA A 154 3.89 19.30 1.80
N SER A 155 4.75 18.27 1.88
CA SER A 155 5.76 18.01 0.85
C SER A 155 5.16 17.51 -0.48
N THR A 156 4.03 16.80 -0.40
CA THR A 156 3.33 16.23 -1.56
C THR A 156 2.37 17.25 -2.23
N GLY A 157 1.74 18.13 -1.44
CA GLY A 157 0.78 19.14 -1.91
C GLY A 157 1.37 20.19 -2.84
N SER A 158 2.69 20.41 -2.80
CA SER A 158 3.43 21.19 -3.81
C SER A 158 3.50 20.51 -5.20
N GLY A 159 3.20 19.21 -5.31
CA GLY A 159 3.12 18.48 -6.59
C GLY A 159 1.68 18.13 -7.03
N ALA A 160 0.72 18.07 -6.10
CA ALA A 160 -0.69 17.80 -6.44
C ALA A 160 -1.43 19.01 -7.04
N ALA A 161 -0.93 20.23 -6.82
CA ALA A 161 -1.50 21.45 -7.41
C ALA A 161 -1.33 21.55 -8.93
N ASP A 162 -0.44 20.74 -9.53
CA ASP A 162 -0.23 20.67 -10.98
C ASP A 162 -1.15 19.65 -11.68
N LEU A 163 -2.07 19.02 -10.94
CA LEU A 163 -3.00 17.99 -11.44
C LEU A 163 -4.49 18.39 -11.35
N LEU A 164 -4.78 19.67 -11.10
CA LEU A 164 -6.11 20.30 -11.22
C LEU A 164 -6.06 21.48 -12.18
#